data_AF-A0A1M4TZ83-F1
#
_entry.id   AF-A0A1M4TZ83-F1
#
_cell.length_a   1.000
_cell.length_b   1.000
_cell.length_c   1.000
_cell.angle_alpha   90.00
_cell.angle_beta   90.00
_cell.angle_gamma   90.00
#
_symmetry.space_group_name_H-M   'P 1'
#
loop_
_entity.id
_entity.type
_entity.pdbx_description
1 polymer ?
#
loop_
_entity_poly.entity_id
_entity_poly.type
_entity_poly.pdbx_seq_one_letter_code
_entity_poly.pdbx_strand_id
1 'polypeptide(L)'
;MIYENSFKELKKISIEYFNEKKDKLDDAYEHLIAFSIFDINNRFPSLNLFFDNNGRSFLSLMPGKPSMYMSALYPTKIDNKEIDILKERYYRLSKKYNKNVNININMSIYQSPLIIPSFFIEGNENIIKKYILSEKLKGVKYISLSKYIDTVLLDFILNSYNTWYFQGVYLYYTLNEVHFVFDIPNDFNNKTLAIELGKLTKLYVIRNNPLLSESYKIPDMNIKKPVLMVLKTNVWNLKEFDLEYIRKDIIDKINNSYQCVLNVFK
;
A
#
# COMPACT_ATOMS: atom_id res chain seq x y z
N MET A 1 -22.73 -16.15 -4.13
CA MET A 1 -22.92 -17.58 -4.42
C MET A 1 -22.01 -18.17 -5.50
N ILE A 2 -21.39 -17.38 -6.40
CA ILE A 2 -20.47 -17.92 -7.45
C ILE A 2 -19.06 -18.25 -6.89
N TYR A 3 -18.64 -17.65 -5.78
CA TYR A 3 -17.25 -17.68 -5.28
C TYR A 3 -16.87 -18.87 -4.37
N GLU A 4 -17.81 -19.47 -3.63
CA GLU A 4 -17.46 -20.51 -2.65
C GLU A 4 -16.99 -21.83 -3.30
N ASN A 5 -17.38 -22.08 -4.56
CA ASN A 5 -16.94 -23.26 -5.30
C ASN A 5 -15.53 -23.10 -5.89
N SER A 6 -15.09 -21.89 -6.21
CA SER A 6 -13.82 -21.64 -6.93
C SER A 6 -12.56 -21.84 -6.07
N PHE A 7 -12.70 -21.89 -4.74
CA PHE A 7 -11.58 -22.00 -3.81
C PHE A 7 -11.66 -23.22 -2.88
N LYS A 8 -12.45 -24.25 -3.24
CA LYS A 8 -12.60 -25.45 -2.41
C LYS A 8 -11.27 -26.13 -2.07
N GLU A 9 -10.39 -26.27 -3.06
CA GLU A 9 -9.09 -26.89 -2.83
C GLU A 9 -8.13 -25.98 -2.08
N LEU A 10 -8.12 -24.66 -2.36
CA LEU A 10 -7.33 -23.71 -1.56
C LEU A 10 -7.78 -23.69 -0.09
N LYS A 11 -9.09 -23.86 0.16
CA LYS A 11 -9.64 -24.04 1.51
C LYS A 11 -9.10 -25.31 2.16
N LYS A 12 -9.13 -26.44 1.45
CA LYS A 12 -8.61 -27.72 1.95
C LYS A 12 -7.13 -27.60 2.32
N ILE A 13 -6.31 -27.07 1.40
CA ILE A 13 -4.88 -26.80 1.62
C ILE A 13 -4.67 -25.91 2.85
N SER A 14 -5.48 -24.86 3.02
CA SER A 14 -5.37 -23.96 4.17
C SER A 14 -5.65 -24.65 5.50
N ILE A 15 -6.69 -25.49 5.55
CA ILE A 15 -7.09 -26.22 6.76
C ILE A 15 -6.04 -27.28 7.10
N GLU A 16 -5.56 -28.04 6.10
CA GLU A 16 -4.50 -29.02 6.28
C GLU A 16 -3.23 -28.36 6.84
N TYR A 17 -2.80 -27.27 6.20
CA TYR A 17 -1.63 -26.52 6.63
C TYR A 17 -1.77 -25.91 8.03
N PHE A 18 -2.97 -25.43 8.40
CA PHE A 18 -3.23 -24.96 9.77
C PHE A 18 -3.12 -26.11 10.78
N ASN A 19 -3.75 -27.25 10.49
CA ASN A 19 -3.74 -28.42 11.38
C ASN A 19 -2.33 -28.98 11.59
N GLU A 20 -1.49 -29.00 10.56
CA GLU A 20 -0.08 -29.39 10.66
C GLU A 20 0.75 -28.52 11.61
N LYS A 21 0.35 -27.26 11.81
CA LYS A 21 1.08 -26.30 12.67
C LYS A 21 0.37 -26.02 13.98
N LYS A 22 -0.84 -26.56 14.19
CA LYS A 22 -1.71 -26.22 15.32
C LYS A 22 -1.01 -26.30 16.68
N ASP A 23 -0.27 -27.37 16.93
CA ASP A 23 0.45 -27.58 18.21
C ASP A 23 1.58 -26.57 18.46
N LYS A 24 1.92 -25.75 17.46
CA LYS A 24 2.94 -24.69 17.54
C LYS A 24 2.34 -23.29 17.52
N LEU A 25 1.01 -23.18 17.39
CA LEU A 25 0.28 -21.93 17.38
C LEU A 25 -0.32 -21.69 18.78
N ASP A 26 -0.36 -20.45 19.21
CA ASP A 26 -0.91 -20.08 20.50
C ASP A 26 -2.42 -19.82 20.38
N ASP A 27 -3.23 -20.70 20.97
CA ASP A 27 -4.69 -20.65 20.93
C ASP A 27 -5.30 -19.34 21.47
N ALA A 28 -4.53 -18.52 22.19
CA ALA A 28 -4.96 -17.18 22.62
C ALA A 28 -5.11 -16.19 21.44
N TYR A 29 -4.45 -16.45 20.31
CA TYR A 29 -4.48 -15.57 19.14
C TYR A 29 -5.38 -16.12 18.03
N GLU A 30 -6.08 -15.20 17.37
CA GLU A 30 -6.75 -15.50 16.11
C GLU A 30 -5.71 -15.64 15.00
N HIS A 31 -5.87 -16.70 14.19
CA HIS A 31 -4.97 -17.03 13.09
C HIS A 31 -5.71 -16.99 11.75
N LEU A 32 -5.04 -16.44 10.74
CA LEU A 32 -5.45 -16.47 9.35
C LEU A 32 -4.37 -17.10 8.50
N ILE A 33 -4.75 -18.03 7.62
CA ILE A 33 -3.89 -18.52 6.56
C ILE A 33 -4.08 -17.59 5.37
N ALA A 34 -3.00 -17.03 4.82
CA ALA A 34 -3.09 -16.19 3.63
C ALA A 34 -2.26 -16.72 2.47
N PHE A 35 -2.88 -16.79 1.29
CA PHE A 35 -2.18 -16.86 0.02
C PHE A 35 -1.95 -15.44 -0.49
N SER A 36 -0.69 -15.03 -0.60
CA SER A 36 -0.33 -13.69 -1.04
C SER A 36 0.25 -13.74 -2.44
N ILE A 37 -0.38 -13.06 -3.40
CA ILE A 37 0.07 -12.92 -4.79
C ILE A 37 0.53 -11.48 -4.97
N PHE A 38 1.79 -11.27 -5.31
CA PHE A 38 2.40 -9.94 -5.34
C PHE A 38 3.46 -9.80 -6.43
N ASP A 39 3.73 -8.57 -6.86
CA ASP A 39 4.86 -8.24 -7.72
C ASP A 39 6.13 -8.12 -6.87
N ILE A 40 7.20 -8.84 -7.20
CA ILE A 40 8.47 -8.76 -6.45
C ILE A 40 9.09 -7.38 -6.49
N ASN A 41 8.76 -6.58 -7.51
CA ASN A 41 9.24 -5.22 -7.70
C ASN A 41 8.31 -4.16 -7.07
N ASN A 42 7.23 -4.59 -6.38
CA ASN A 42 6.27 -3.72 -5.72
C ASN A 42 5.64 -2.65 -6.63
N ARG A 43 5.42 -2.95 -7.91
CA ARG A 43 4.79 -2.04 -8.90
C ARG A 43 3.26 -2.18 -8.96
N PHE A 44 2.68 -3.11 -8.22
CA PHE A 44 1.23 -3.31 -8.13
C PHE A 44 0.83 -3.80 -6.73
N PRO A 45 -0.35 -3.44 -6.19
CA PRO A 45 -0.78 -3.89 -4.87
C PRO A 45 -0.98 -5.41 -4.86
N SER A 46 -0.63 -6.04 -3.74
CA SER A 46 -0.76 -7.48 -3.57
C SER A 46 -2.23 -7.92 -3.44
N LEU A 47 -2.56 -9.06 -4.02
CA LEU A 47 -3.84 -9.73 -3.87
C LEU A 47 -3.69 -10.86 -2.85
N ASN A 48 -4.50 -10.84 -1.79
CA ASN A 48 -4.37 -11.75 -0.67
C ASN A 48 -5.69 -12.45 -0.39
N LEU A 49 -5.69 -13.78 -0.40
CA LEU A 49 -6.83 -14.61 -0.03
C LEU A 49 -6.59 -15.17 1.37
N PHE A 50 -7.45 -14.80 2.31
CA PHE A 50 -7.37 -15.22 3.70
C PHE A 50 -8.40 -16.31 4.01
N PHE A 51 -8.00 -17.29 4.82
CA PHE A 51 -8.87 -18.31 5.41
C PHE A 51 -8.73 -18.28 6.93
N ASP A 52 -9.85 -18.38 7.63
CA ASP A 52 -9.84 -18.65 9.07
C ASP A 52 -9.78 -20.16 9.36
N ASN A 53 -9.73 -20.52 10.64
CA ASN A 53 -9.74 -21.92 11.10
C ASN A 53 -11.02 -22.70 10.75
N ASN A 54 -12.10 -22.03 10.37
CA ASN A 54 -13.35 -22.66 9.89
C ASN A 54 -13.40 -22.76 8.35
N GLY A 55 -12.33 -22.32 7.67
CA GLY A 55 -12.22 -22.25 6.22
C GLY A 55 -13.24 -21.31 5.57
N ARG A 56 -13.72 -20.31 6.31
CA ARG A 56 -14.40 -19.15 5.76
C ARG A 56 -13.32 -18.21 5.23
N SER A 57 -13.60 -17.50 4.14
CA SER A 57 -12.56 -16.73 3.44
C SER A 57 -13.00 -15.36 3.02
N PHE A 58 -12.00 -14.51 2.80
CA PHE A 58 -12.16 -13.21 2.14
C PHE A 58 -10.90 -12.88 1.34
N LEU A 59 -11.10 -12.16 0.25
CA LEU A 59 -10.07 -11.65 -0.64
C LEU A 59 -9.85 -10.18 -0.36
N SER A 60 -8.60 -9.74 -0.32
CA SER A 60 -8.22 -8.36 -0.08
C SER A 60 -7.13 -7.91 -1.04
N LEU A 61 -7.32 -6.75 -1.67
CA LEU A 61 -6.28 -6.04 -2.40
C LEU A 61 -5.58 -5.07 -1.45
N MET A 62 -4.29 -5.26 -1.20
CA MET A 62 -3.52 -4.55 -0.18
C MET A 62 -2.30 -3.84 -0.78
N PRO A 63 -1.82 -2.71 -0.21
CA PRO A 63 -0.60 -2.01 -0.63
C PRO A 63 0.70 -2.82 -0.44
N GLY A 64 0.61 -4.05 0.01
CA GLY A 64 1.76 -4.91 0.23
C GLY A 64 1.30 -6.23 0.79
N LYS A 65 2.12 -7.27 0.60
CA LYS A 65 1.84 -8.59 1.18
C LYS A 65 1.77 -8.47 2.72
N PRO A 66 0.97 -9.29 3.42
CA PRO A 66 0.73 -9.11 4.85
C PRO A 66 2.02 -9.19 5.69
N SER A 67 3.01 -9.99 5.26
CA SER A 67 4.35 -10.05 5.86
C SER A 67 5.13 -8.72 5.91
N MET A 68 4.69 -7.67 5.22
CA MET A 68 5.25 -6.31 5.35
C MET A 68 4.72 -5.56 6.58
N TYR A 69 3.58 -5.99 7.12
CA TYR A 69 2.85 -5.26 8.17
C TYR A 69 2.72 -6.07 9.46
N MET A 70 2.79 -7.40 9.38
CA MET A 70 2.67 -8.28 10.54
C MET A 70 3.55 -9.53 10.37
N SER A 71 3.81 -10.23 11.48
CA SER A 71 4.62 -11.45 11.48
C SER A 71 3.99 -12.56 10.62
N ALA A 72 4.77 -13.10 9.69
CA ALA A 72 4.41 -14.27 8.91
C ALA A 72 5.01 -15.53 9.54
N LEU A 73 4.15 -16.39 10.06
CA LEU A 73 4.54 -17.67 10.63
C LEU A 73 4.60 -18.74 9.54
N TYR A 74 5.63 -19.58 9.60
CA TYR A 74 5.86 -20.74 8.75
C TYR A 74 5.82 -20.49 7.23
N PRO A 75 6.37 -19.38 6.70
CA PRO A 75 6.22 -19.02 5.30
C PRO A 75 6.65 -20.15 4.36
N THR A 76 5.75 -20.53 3.46
CA THR A 76 5.94 -21.65 2.54
C THR A 76 5.68 -21.19 1.12
N LYS A 77 6.55 -21.59 0.18
CA LYS A 77 6.27 -21.39 -1.25
C LYS A 77 5.19 -22.37 -1.67
N ILE A 78 4.23 -21.90 -2.44
CA ILE A 78 3.19 -22.76 -3.01
C ILE A 78 3.30 -22.73 -4.52
N ASP A 79 3.31 -23.93 -5.10
CA ASP A 79 3.22 -24.12 -6.54
C ASP A 79 2.23 -25.26 -6.79
N ASN A 80 0.96 -24.88 -6.96
CA ASN A 80 -0.17 -25.78 -7.11
C ASN A 80 -1.09 -25.17 -8.17
N LYS A 81 -1.67 -25.98 -9.07
CA LYS A 81 -2.49 -25.49 -10.21
C LYS A 81 -3.67 -24.62 -9.76
N GLU A 82 -4.20 -24.86 -8.57
CA GLU A 82 -5.34 -24.14 -8.02
C GLU A 82 -4.96 -22.70 -7.64
N ILE A 83 -3.68 -22.42 -7.40
CA ILE A 83 -3.19 -21.06 -7.21
C ILE A 83 -3.11 -20.27 -8.53
N ASP A 84 -3.07 -20.95 -9.67
CA ASP A 84 -2.94 -20.31 -10.98
C ASP A 84 -4.18 -19.47 -11.31
N ILE A 85 -5.34 -19.80 -10.75
CA ILE A 85 -6.55 -18.97 -10.84
C ILE A 85 -6.32 -17.59 -10.21
N LEU A 86 -5.64 -17.54 -9.06
CA LEU A 86 -5.30 -16.27 -8.40
C LEU A 86 -4.17 -15.54 -9.15
N LYS A 87 -3.17 -16.26 -9.68
CA LYS A 87 -2.14 -15.69 -10.56
C LYS A 87 -2.77 -15.01 -11.77
N GLU A 88 -3.67 -15.70 -12.45
CA GLU A 88 -4.32 -15.20 -13.65
C GLU A 88 -5.21 -13.99 -13.34
N ARG A 89 -5.98 -14.05 -12.25
CA ARG A 89 -6.79 -12.90 -11.81
C ARG A 89 -5.90 -11.67 -11.53
N TYR A 90 -4.80 -11.87 -10.81
CA TYR A 90 -3.83 -10.81 -10.53
C TYR A 90 -3.21 -10.24 -11.80
N TYR A 91 -2.78 -11.11 -12.72
CA TYR A 91 -2.17 -10.72 -13.99
C TYR A 91 -3.13 -9.97 -14.91
N ARG A 92 -4.39 -10.42 -15.02
CA ARG A 92 -5.42 -9.73 -15.80
C ARG A 92 -5.71 -8.34 -15.22
N LEU A 93 -5.78 -8.24 -13.89
CA LEU A 93 -5.99 -6.97 -13.22
C LEU A 93 -4.81 -6.02 -13.44
N SER A 94 -3.56 -6.46 -13.26
CA SER A 94 -2.39 -5.61 -13.47
C SER A 94 -2.26 -5.16 -14.93
N LYS A 95 -2.55 -6.04 -15.89
CA LYS A 95 -2.54 -5.74 -17.32
C LYS A 95 -3.58 -4.67 -17.70
N LYS A 96 -4.77 -4.67 -17.07
CA LYS A 96 -5.79 -3.62 -17.26
C LYS A 96 -5.25 -2.22 -16.97
N TYR A 97 -4.34 -2.08 -16.00
CA TYR A 97 -3.71 -0.82 -15.61
C TYR A 97 -2.31 -0.64 -16.21
N ASN A 98 -1.97 -1.37 -17.28
CA ASN A 98 -0.67 -1.31 -17.97
C ASN A 98 0.54 -1.56 -17.04
N LYS A 99 0.36 -2.38 -16.01
CA LYS A 99 1.43 -2.71 -15.06
C LYS A 99 2.11 -4.01 -15.49
N ASN A 100 3.40 -3.91 -15.80
CA ASN A 100 4.24 -5.10 -15.97
C ASN A 100 4.57 -5.64 -14.56
N VAL A 101 4.19 -6.88 -14.26
CA VAL A 101 4.37 -7.51 -12.95
C VAL A 101 5.21 -8.77 -13.07
N ASN A 102 6.10 -9.00 -12.11
CA ASN A 102 6.82 -10.25 -11.92
C ASN A 102 6.26 -10.93 -10.67
N ILE A 103 5.37 -11.89 -10.90
CA ILE A 103 4.49 -12.46 -9.89
C ILE A 103 5.27 -13.45 -9.02
N ASN A 104 5.11 -13.33 -7.70
CA ASN A 104 5.55 -14.32 -6.73
C ASN A 104 4.40 -14.61 -5.75
N ILE A 105 4.47 -15.78 -5.12
CA ILE A 105 3.43 -16.27 -4.22
C ILE A 105 4.05 -16.88 -2.98
N ASN A 106 3.43 -16.61 -1.84
CA ASN A 106 3.66 -17.37 -0.64
C ASN A 106 2.34 -17.70 0.08
N MET A 107 2.41 -18.74 0.88
CA MET A 107 1.42 -19.08 1.89
C MET A 107 2.05 -18.89 3.26
N SER A 108 1.33 -18.32 4.21
CA SER A 108 1.80 -18.15 5.59
C SER A 108 0.62 -18.08 6.56
N ILE A 109 0.90 -18.35 7.84
CA ILE A 109 -0.05 -18.14 8.93
C ILE A 109 0.23 -16.76 9.55
N TYR A 110 -0.81 -15.98 9.77
CA TYR A 110 -0.76 -14.65 10.34
C TYR A 110 -1.58 -14.63 11.62
N GLN A 111 -1.00 -14.09 12.69
CA GLN A 111 -1.63 -14.04 14.02
C GLN A 111 -2.07 -12.62 14.38
N SER A 112 -3.09 -12.51 15.22
CA SER A 112 -3.51 -11.23 15.81
C SER A 112 -2.35 -10.56 16.59
N PRO A 113 -2.19 -9.22 16.54
CA PRO A 113 -3.02 -8.24 15.86
C PRO A 113 -2.87 -8.25 14.34
N LEU A 114 -3.99 -8.44 13.64
CA LEU A 114 -4.03 -8.50 12.18
C LEU A 114 -4.06 -7.08 11.59
N ILE A 115 -3.09 -6.78 10.73
CA ILE A 115 -2.94 -5.50 10.03
C ILE A 115 -3.18 -5.71 8.52
N ILE A 116 -4.45 -5.60 8.10
CA ILE A 116 -4.87 -5.93 6.72
C ILE A 116 -5.38 -4.65 6.04
N PRO A 117 -4.51 -3.70 5.64
CA PRO A 117 -4.92 -2.49 4.92
C PRO A 117 -5.53 -2.87 3.56
N SER A 118 -6.85 -2.75 3.43
CA SER A 118 -7.59 -3.21 2.24
C SER A 118 -8.04 -2.03 1.38
N PHE A 119 -7.52 -1.95 0.15
CA PHE A 119 -8.09 -1.06 -0.88
C PHE A 119 -9.42 -1.59 -1.40
N PHE A 120 -9.53 -2.91 -1.48
CA PHE A 120 -10.74 -3.61 -1.89
C PHE A 120 -10.84 -4.89 -1.07
N ILE A 121 -12.07 -5.28 -0.71
CA ILE A 121 -12.34 -6.52 0.02
C ILE A 121 -13.64 -7.16 -0.46
N GLU A 122 -13.63 -8.48 -0.60
CA GLU A 122 -14.83 -9.29 -0.92
C GLU A 122 -14.76 -10.66 -0.23
N GLY A 123 -15.90 -11.30 0.01
CA GLY A 123 -15.96 -12.65 0.60
C GLY A 123 -16.95 -12.77 1.75
N ASN A 124 -16.61 -13.57 2.76
CA ASN A 124 -17.51 -13.84 3.88
C ASN A 124 -17.78 -12.58 4.72
N GLU A 125 -18.99 -12.04 4.59
CA GLU A 125 -19.37 -10.79 5.25
C GLU A 125 -19.28 -10.86 6.78
N ASN A 126 -19.57 -12.00 7.39
CA ASN A 126 -19.58 -12.14 8.85
C ASN A 126 -18.15 -12.00 9.41
N ILE A 127 -17.17 -12.59 8.73
CA ILE A 127 -15.75 -12.39 9.08
C ILE A 127 -15.34 -10.93 8.88
N ILE A 128 -15.68 -10.35 7.74
CA ILE A 128 -15.32 -8.97 7.42
C ILE A 128 -15.90 -8.01 8.49
N LYS A 129 -17.19 -8.18 8.85
CA LYS A 129 -17.86 -7.40 9.89
C LYS A 129 -17.21 -7.61 11.27
N LYS A 130 -16.83 -8.84 11.62
CA LYS A 130 -16.09 -9.14 12.85
C LYS A 130 -14.78 -8.36 12.93
N TYR A 131 -13.97 -8.38 11.87
CA TYR A 131 -12.70 -7.65 11.88
C TYR A 131 -12.90 -6.13 11.90
N ILE A 132 -13.87 -5.60 11.15
CA ILE A 132 -14.20 -4.17 11.21
C ILE A 132 -14.63 -3.76 12.63
N LEU A 133 -15.38 -4.60 13.34
CA LEU A 133 -15.73 -4.32 14.73
C LEU A 133 -14.48 -4.30 15.63
N SER A 134 -13.58 -5.26 15.48
CA SER A 134 -12.30 -5.30 16.20
C SER A 134 -11.45 -4.05 15.95
N GLU A 135 -11.42 -3.57 14.71
CA GLU A 135 -10.73 -2.32 14.34
C GLU A 135 -11.32 -1.09 15.02
N LYS A 136 -12.65 -0.99 15.04
CA LYS A 136 -13.36 0.10 15.73
C LYS A 136 -13.02 0.14 17.21
N LEU A 137 -12.99 -1.01 17.89
CA LEU A 137 -12.62 -1.11 19.30
C LEU A 137 -11.17 -0.67 19.56
N LYS A 138 -10.27 -0.89 18.59
CA LYS A 138 -8.85 -0.53 18.65
C LYS A 138 -8.53 0.86 18.12
N GLY A 139 -9.50 1.59 17.56
CA GLY A 139 -9.27 2.89 16.93
C GLY A 139 -8.41 2.84 15.67
N VAL A 140 -8.33 1.70 14.98
CA VAL A 140 -7.55 1.53 13.74
C VAL A 140 -8.46 1.37 12.53
N LYS A 141 -7.92 1.47 11.31
CA LYS A 141 -8.69 1.39 10.06
C LYS A 141 -7.98 0.57 8.98
N TYR A 142 -7.85 -0.75 9.08
CA TYR A 142 -7.13 -1.53 8.07
C TYR A 142 -8.07 -2.12 7.01
N ILE A 143 -8.92 -3.07 7.38
CA ILE A 143 -9.97 -3.63 6.53
C ILE A 143 -11.03 -2.57 6.24
N SER A 144 -11.38 -1.75 7.24
CA SER A 144 -12.34 -0.67 7.08
C SER A 144 -11.87 0.45 6.14
N LEU A 145 -10.60 0.48 5.74
CA LEU A 145 -10.08 1.36 4.68
C LEU A 145 -10.89 1.24 3.39
N SER A 146 -11.26 0.01 3.01
CA SER A 146 -12.03 -0.28 1.79
C SER A 146 -13.36 0.48 1.70
N LYS A 147 -13.93 0.90 2.84
CA LYS A 147 -15.17 1.69 2.88
C LYS A 147 -14.98 3.15 2.45
N TYR A 148 -13.74 3.64 2.45
CA TYR A 148 -13.39 5.01 2.05
C TYR A 148 -12.84 5.07 0.62
N ILE A 149 -12.78 3.92 -0.07
CA ILE A 149 -12.26 3.81 -1.43
C ILE A 149 -13.40 3.39 -2.34
N ASP A 150 -13.90 4.35 -3.11
CA ASP A 150 -14.84 4.06 -4.19
C ASP A 150 -14.09 3.62 -5.46
N THR A 151 -14.85 3.33 -6.51
CA THR A 151 -14.31 2.86 -7.78
C THR A 151 -13.36 3.86 -8.42
N VAL A 152 -13.69 5.16 -8.37
CA VAL A 152 -12.85 6.23 -8.94
C VAL A 152 -11.51 6.33 -8.22
N LEU A 153 -11.51 6.30 -6.88
CA LEU A 153 -10.28 6.32 -6.10
C LEU A 153 -9.48 5.03 -6.27
N LEU A 154 -10.14 3.88 -6.33
CA LEU A 154 -9.47 2.61 -6.60
C LEU A 154 -8.76 2.66 -7.96
N ASP A 155 -9.42 3.13 -9.01
CA ASP A 155 -8.83 3.29 -10.33
C ASP A 155 -7.62 4.24 -10.30
N PHE A 156 -7.71 5.35 -9.57
CA PHE A 156 -6.58 6.26 -9.37
C PHE A 156 -5.40 5.55 -8.68
N ILE A 157 -5.65 4.84 -7.58
CA ILE A 157 -4.62 4.11 -6.82
C ILE A 157 -3.93 3.09 -7.72
N LEU A 158 -4.69 2.29 -8.49
CA LEU A 158 -4.12 1.23 -9.33
C LEU A 158 -3.31 1.79 -10.49
N ASN A 159 -3.71 2.92 -11.07
CA ASN A 159 -2.94 3.61 -12.10
C ASN A 159 -1.64 4.22 -11.54
N SER A 160 -1.72 4.88 -10.40
CA SER A 160 -0.59 5.62 -9.80
C SER A 160 0.24 4.80 -8.79
N TYR A 161 -0.06 3.52 -8.61
CA TYR A 161 0.59 2.67 -7.62
C TYR A 161 2.11 2.61 -7.83
N ASN A 162 2.86 3.06 -6.81
CA ASN A 162 4.32 2.97 -6.68
C ASN A 162 5.07 3.39 -7.96
N THR A 163 4.61 4.48 -8.58
CA THR A 163 5.18 5.02 -9.81
C THR A 163 5.30 6.55 -9.77
N TRP A 164 6.12 7.08 -10.67
CA TRP A 164 6.08 8.49 -11.03
C TRP A 164 4.77 8.74 -11.77
N TYR A 165 3.88 9.54 -11.18
CA TYR A 165 2.54 9.76 -11.71
C TYR A 165 2.51 10.94 -12.69
N PHE A 166 2.94 12.13 -12.24
CA PHE A 166 3.08 13.32 -13.09
C PHE A 166 4.36 14.10 -12.74
N GLN A 167 5.00 14.68 -13.76
CA GLN A 167 6.13 15.64 -13.73
C GLN A 167 7.06 15.61 -12.48
N GLY A 168 7.51 14.45 -12.00
CA GLY A 168 8.40 14.37 -10.85
C GLY A 168 7.72 14.32 -9.48
N VAL A 169 6.50 13.78 -9.39
CA VAL A 169 5.93 13.29 -8.12
C VAL A 169 5.78 11.77 -8.19
N TYR A 170 6.42 11.09 -7.24
CA TYR A 170 6.30 9.65 -7.06
C TYR A 170 5.34 9.36 -5.90
N LEU A 171 4.38 8.46 -6.13
CA LEU A 171 3.39 8.06 -5.14
C LEU A 171 3.77 6.69 -4.59
N TYR A 172 3.99 6.60 -3.28
CA TYR A 172 4.27 5.34 -2.60
C TYR A 172 3.16 4.99 -1.63
N TYR A 173 2.51 3.85 -1.82
CA TYR A 173 1.39 3.39 -1.03
C TYR A 173 1.84 2.43 0.07
N THR A 174 1.43 2.67 1.31
CA THR A 174 1.71 1.79 2.45
C THR A 174 0.67 1.95 3.55
N LEU A 175 0.21 0.84 4.14
CA LEU A 175 -0.87 0.85 5.14
C LEU A 175 -2.08 1.68 4.64
N ASN A 176 -2.45 2.71 5.39
CA ASN A 176 -3.55 3.62 5.08
C ASN A 176 -3.07 4.93 4.47
N GLU A 177 -1.78 5.03 4.16
CA GLU A 177 -1.10 6.26 3.78
C GLU A 177 -0.56 6.16 2.35
N VAL A 178 -0.44 7.33 1.73
CA VAL A 178 0.30 7.53 0.50
C VAL A 178 1.35 8.60 0.76
N HIS A 179 2.58 8.31 0.37
CA HIS A 179 3.71 9.22 0.46
C HIS A 179 3.96 9.83 -0.92
N PHE A 180 4.04 11.15 -0.96
CA PHE A 180 4.39 11.94 -2.13
C PHE A 180 5.86 12.30 -2.05
N VAL A 181 6.64 11.81 -3.00
CA VAL A 181 8.05 12.15 -3.14
C VAL A 181 8.18 13.15 -4.28
N PHE A 182 8.62 14.35 -3.96
CA PHE A 182 8.83 15.42 -4.92
C PHE A 182 10.27 15.38 -5.42
N ASP A 183 10.45 15.28 -6.74
CA ASP A 183 11.75 15.32 -7.40
C ASP A 183 12.36 16.72 -7.37
N ILE A 184 13.67 16.81 -7.59
CA ILE A 184 14.37 18.09 -7.72
C ILE A 184 14.34 18.49 -9.21
N PRO A 185 13.78 19.65 -9.58
CA PRO A 185 13.84 20.14 -10.96
C PRO A 185 15.27 20.27 -11.48
N ASN A 186 15.47 20.03 -12.77
CA ASN A 186 16.79 20.08 -13.40
C ASN A 186 17.39 21.49 -13.45
N ASP A 187 16.56 22.53 -13.34
CA ASP A 187 16.97 23.93 -13.46
C ASP A 187 17.80 24.43 -12.25
N PHE A 188 17.85 23.65 -11.17
CA PHE A 188 18.68 23.97 -10.00
C PHE A 188 20.11 23.46 -10.16
N ASN A 189 21.03 24.37 -10.48
CA ASN A 189 22.47 24.08 -10.56
C ASN A 189 23.02 23.52 -9.24
N ASN A 190 22.61 24.06 -8.10
CA ASN A 190 22.99 23.56 -6.77
C ASN A 190 21.83 22.80 -6.13
N LYS A 191 21.83 21.47 -6.32
CA LYS A 191 20.81 20.57 -5.77
C LYS A 191 20.78 20.56 -4.24
N THR A 192 21.92 20.71 -3.58
CA THR A 192 22.00 20.76 -2.11
C THR A 192 21.26 21.97 -1.56
N LEU A 193 21.47 23.15 -2.15
CA LEU A 193 20.75 24.36 -1.76
C LEU A 193 19.24 24.21 -2.00
N ALA A 194 18.83 23.61 -3.13
CA ALA A 194 17.43 23.35 -3.41
C ALA A 194 16.79 22.43 -2.35
N ILE A 195 17.50 21.40 -1.87
CA ILE A 195 17.03 20.51 -0.79
C ILE A 195 16.85 21.27 0.52
N GLU A 196 17.82 22.12 0.92
CA GLU A 196 17.70 22.90 2.15
C GLU A 196 16.54 23.90 2.10
N LEU A 197 16.35 24.59 0.97
CA LEU A 197 15.18 25.44 0.73
C LEU A 197 13.87 24.62 0.71
N GLY A 198 13.92 23.39 0.22
CA GLY A 198 12.82 22.43 0.27
C GLY A 198 12.39 22.12 1.70
N LYS A 199 13.33 21.89 2.62
CA LYS A 199 13.02 21.66 4.04
C LYS A 199 12.30 22.85 4.67
N LEU A 200 12.72 24.09 4.35
CA LEU A 200 12.06 25.30 4.84
C LEU A 200 10.64 25.45 4.26
N THR A 201 10.49 25.18 2.96
CA THR A 201 9.21 25.27 2.25
C THR A 201 8.21 24.22 2.74
N LYS A 202 8.68 23.05 3.19
CA LYS A 202 7.86 21.95 3.69
C LYS A 202 6.87 22.39 4.78
N LEU A 203 7.31 23.21 5.74
CA LEU A 203 6.47 23.73 6.82
C LEU A 203 5.35 24.64 6.30
N TYR A 204 5.67 25.47 5.29
CA TYR A 204 4.68 26.32 4.63
C TYR A 204 3.61 25.46 3.91
N VAL A 205 4.04 24.43 3.17
CA VAL A 205 3.13 23.56 2.42
C VAL A 205 2.17 22.83 3.36
N ILE A 206 2.68 22.26 4.45
CA ILE A 206 1.87 21.56 5.46
C ILE A 206 0.86 22.51 6.11
N ARG A 207 1.24 23.75 6.41
CA ARG A 207 0.32 24.74 7.01
C ARG A 207 -0.84 25.11 6.08
N ASN A 208 -0.60 25.20 4.78
CA ASN A 208 -1.65 25.53 3.82
C ASN A 208 -2.45 24.32 3.33
N ASN A 209 -1.94 23.11 3.57
CA ASN A 209 -2.57 21.86 3.17
C ASN A 209 -2.67 20.96 4.40
N PRO A 210 -3.67 21.17 5.29
CA PRO A 210 -3.75 20.51 6.60
C PRO A 210 -3.95 18.99 6.53
N LEU A 211 -4.33 18.46 5.36
CA LEU A 211 -4.43 17.03 5.10
C LEU A 211 -3.07 16.39 4.79
N LEU A 212 -2.03 17.19 4.51
CA LEU A 212 -0.65 16.73 4.35
C LEU A 212 0.06 16.75 5.69
N SER A 213 0.97 15.80 5.85
CA SER A 213 1.81 15.70 7.03
C SER A 213 3.23 15.28 6.64
N GLU A 214 4.14 15.44 7.59
CA GLU A 214 5.51 15.00 7.43
C GLU A 214 5.63 13.47 7.44
N SER A 215 6.40 12.94 6.50
CA SER A 215 6.78 11.53 6.48
C SER A 215 8.00 11.27 7.38
N TYR A 216 7.80 11.20 8.70
CA TYR A 216 8.88 10.96 9.68
C TYR A 216 9.61 9.63 9.50
N LYS A 217 8.90 8.58 9.11
CA LYS A 217 9.46 7.28 8.71
C LYS A 217 9.23 7.12 7.22
N ILE A 218 10.26 7.44 6.43
CA ILE A 218 10.23 7.22 4.98
C ILE A 218 10.34 5.70 4.77
N PRO A 219 9.31 5.02 4.24
CA PRO A 219 9.42 3.61 3.91
C PRO A 219 10.52 3.40 2.86
N ASP A 220 11.06 2.18 2.75
CA ASP A 220 11.98 1.88 1.65
C ASP A 220 11.24 1.89 0.31
N MET A 221 11.43 2.98 -0.44
CA MET A 221 10.80 3.22 -1.73
C MET A 221 11.70 2.81 -2.90
N ASN A 222 12.91 2.28 -2.65
CA ASN A 222 13.92 2.00 -3.68
C ASN A 222 14.30 3.22 -4.56
N ILE A 223 14.09 4.45 -4.07
CA ILE A 223 14.48 5.69 -4.77
C ILE A 223 15.95 5.98 -4.44
N LYS A 224 16.84 5.78 -5.41
CA LYS A 224 18.29 5.98 -5.23
C LYS A 224 18.77 7.43 -5.43
N LYS A 225 17.95 8.27 -6.05
CA LYS A 225 18.29 9.68 -6.33
C LYS A 225 17.90 10.58 -5.16
N PRO A 226 18.61 11.71 -4.93
CA PRO A 226 18.17 12.72 -3.98
C PRO A 226 16.83 13.30 -4.41
N VAL A 227 15.99 13.61 -3.42
CA VAL A 227 14.64 14.14 -3.63
C VAL A 227 14.47 15.42 -2.83
N LEU A 228 13.55 16.26 -3.25
CA LEU A 228 13.35 17.58 -2.68
C LEU A 228 12.72 17.51 -1.30
N MET A 229 11.61 16.77 -1.19
CA MET A 229 10.92 16.50 0.06
C MET A 229 9.98 15.31 -0.08
N VAL A 230 9.59 14.76 1.07
CA VAL A 230 8.55 13.72 1.16
C VAL A 230 7.46 14.20 2.10
N LEU A 231 6.23 14.20 1.60
CA LEU A 231 5.00 14.46 2.35
C LEU A 231 4.13 13.21 2.34
N LYS A 232 3.18 13.10 3.25
CA LYS A 232 2.23 11.99 3.26
C LYS A 232 0.83 12.44 3.64
N THR A 233 -0.15 11.62 3.27
CA THR A 233 -1.55 11.79 3.66
C THR A 233 -2.22 10.41 3.75
N ASN A 234 -3.45 10.38 4.28
CA ASN A 234 -4.26 9.18 4.22
C ASN A 234 -4.74 8.93 2.79
N VAL A 235 -4.82 7.67 2.37
CA VAL A 235 -5.21 7.28 1.00
C VAL A 235 -6.57 7.86 0.60
N TRP A 236 -7.54 7.93 1.52
CA TRP A 236 -8.87 8.49 1.23
C TRP A 236 -8.89 10.01 0.99
N ASN A 237 -7.84 10.72 1.39
CA ASN A 237 -7.72 12.16 1.12
C ASN A 237 -7.25 12.44 -0.31
N LEU A 238 -6.85 11.44 -1.10
CA LEU A 238 -6.30 11.64 -2.46
C LEU A 238 -7.21 12.44 -3.40
N LYS A 239 -8.52 12.46 -3.16
CA LYS A 239 -9.48 13.25 -3.94
C LYS A 239 -9.49 14.74 -3.61
N GLU A 240 -8.95 15.10 -2.45
CA GLU A 240 -8.97 16.45 -1.90
C GLU A 240 -7.74 17.26 -2.33
N PHE A 241 -6.82 16.64 -3.09
CA PHE A 241 -5.57 17.27 -3.50
C PHE A 241 -5.51 17.50 -5.00
N ASP A 242 -5.16 18.73 -5.36
CA ASP A 242 -4.50 18.99 -6.64
C ASP A 242 -2.99 18.88 -6.45
N LEU A 243 -2.46 17.67 -6.70
CA LEU A 243 -1.03 17.41 -6.56
C LEU A 243 -0.20 18.25 -7.54
N GLU A 244 -0.75 18.63 -8.70
CA GLU A 244 -0.07 19.48 -9.68
C GLU A 244 0.09 20.90 -9.15
N TYR A 245 -0.97 21.46 -8.60
CA TYR A 245 -0.94 22.75 -7.92
C TYR A 245 0.06 22.75 -6.74
N ILE A 246 -0.01 21.73 -5.87
CA ILE A 246 0.90 21.62 -4.71
C ILE A 246 2.36 21.58 -5.17
N ARG A 247 2.66 20.77 -6.19
CA ARG A 247 4.02 20.68 -6.76
C ARG A 247 4.47 22.03 -7.31
N LYS A 248 3.60 22.73 -8.05
CA LYS A 248 3.92 24.04 -8.63
C LYS A 248 4.23 25.07 -7.55
N ASP A 249 3.37 25.18 -6.53
CA ASP A 249 3.57 26.10 -5.41
C ASP A 249 4.88 25.81 -4.65
N ILE A 250 5.21 24.53 -4.45
CA ILE A 250 6.50 24.11 -3.88
C ILE A 250 7.67 24.66 -4.71
N ILE A 251 7.66 24.41 -6.02
CA ILE A 251 8.77 24.77 -6.90
C ILE A 251 8.90 26.28 -7.05
N ASP A 252 7.78 27.01 -7.20
CA ASP A 252 7.78 28.46 -7.32
C ASP A 252 8.41 29.11 -6.09
N LYS A 253 8.09 28.62 -4.89
CA LYS A 253 8.68 29.12 -3.63
C LYS A 253 10.15 28.85 -3.50
N ILE A 254 10.57 27.65 -3.87
CA ILE A 254 11.98 27.28 -3.82
C ILE A 254 12.76 28.08 -4.86
N ASN A 255 12.23 28.24 -6.07
CA ASN A 255 12.87 29.04 -7.11
C ASN A 255 13.02 30.51 -6.69
N ASN A 256 11.96 31.13 -6.17
CA ASN A 256 12.04 32.50 -5.66
C ASN A 256 13.09 32.66 -4.55
N SER A 257 13.15 31.71 -3.62
CA SER A 257 14.14 31.71 -2.54
C SER A 257 15.55 31.48 -3.07
N TYR A 258 15.70 30.56 -4.04
CA TYR A 258 16.97 30.23 -4.67
C TYR A 258 17.55 31.41 -5.45
N GLN A 259 16.75 32.11 -6.24
CA GLN A 259 17.18 33.32 -6.96
C GLN A 259 17.56 34.44 -5.99
N CYS A 260 16.83 34.61 -4.89
CA CYS A 260 17.18 35.59 -3.85
C CYS A 260 18.56 35.29 -3.25
N VAL A 261 18.81 34.04 -2.85
CA VAL A 261 20.12 33.61 -2.32
C VAL A 261 21.22 33.83 -3.34
N LEU A 262 21.02 33.43 -4.60
CA LEU A 262 22.03 33.64 -5.65
C LEU A 262 22.35 35.12 -5.87
N ASN A 263 21.38 36.01 -5.76
CA ASN A 263 21.60 37.45 -5.93
C ASN A 263 22.35 38.09 -4.75
N VAL A 264 22.25 37.51 -3.54
CA VAL A 264 23.00 37.98 -2.36
C VAL A 264 24.49 37.61 -2.42
N PHE A 265 24.80 36.48 -3.06
CA PHE A 265 26.18 35.94 -3.16
C PHE A 265 26.84 36.18 -4.53
N LYS A 266 26.22 37.00 -5.40
CA LYS A 266 26.85 37.56 -6.60
C LYS A 266 27.53 38.88 -6.26
#